data_AF-A0A6A0QTR6-F1
#
_entry.id   AF-A0A6A0QTR6-F1
#
_cell.length_a   1.000
_cell.length_b   1.000
_cell.length_c   1.000
_cell.angle_alpha   90.00
_cell.angle_beta   90.00
_cell.angle_gamma   90.00
#
_symmetry.space_group_name_H-M   'P 1'
#
loop_
_entity.id
_entity.type
_entity.pdbx_description
1 polymer ?
#
loop_
_entity_poly.entity_id
_entity_poly.type
_entity_poly.pdbx_seq_one_letter_code
_entity_poly.pdbx_strand_id
1 'polypeptide(L)'
;MSENPPFIFPSVTIPSDLLPRDGRFGSGPSKVVKEFVTDLAGTGSAFLGTSHRRDAVKSVVGSIRSGLAAFYDLPDGYEVVLGVGGATAFWDAAVFGLIEERSAHFVCGEFSHKFAASVRNAPHLDEPIIFEAPPGDAPTPVPVDGVDVASFIHNETSTGVTASFERLSDALVVVDGTSAAGAIPFDVTSVDAYYFSPQKALGSEGGLWLALVSPAALDRVESLARSSRWIPPFLSLATAVDNSR
;
A
#
# COMPACT_ATOMS: atom_id res chain seq x y z
N MET A 1 10.65 43.84 30.35
CA MET A 1 10.54 42.69 29.44
C MET A 1 11.64 42.88 28.40
N SER A 2 12.75 42.14 28.50
CA SER A 2 13.82 42.22 27.50
C SER A 2 13.46 41.33 26.32
N GLU A 3 13.27 41.92 25.15
CA GLU A 3 13.16 41.17 23.90
C GLU A 3 14.52 40.53 23.61
N ASN A 4 14.56 39.21 23.50
CA ASN A 4 15.75 38.52 23.00
C ASN A 4 15.93 38.88 21.51
N PRO A 5 17.14 39.26 21.07
CA PRO A 5 17.38 39.55 19.67
C PRO A 5 17.15 38.29 18.81
N PRO A 6 16.67 38.44 17.57
CA PRO A 6 16.44 37.30 16.69
C PRO A 6 17.76 36.58 16.40
N PHE A 7 17.75 35.25 16.54
CA PHE A 7 18.87 34.40 16.13
C PHE A 7 19.07 34.54 14.61
N ILE A 8 20.16 35.21 14.21
CA ILE A 8 20.62 35.23 12.82
C ILE A 8 21.49 33.99 12.63
N PHE A 9 20.94 32.94 12.03
CA PHE A 9 21.75 31.83 11.54
C PHE A 9 22.54 32.30 10.32
N PRO A 10 23.87 32.12 10.28
CA PRO A 10 24.62 32.40 9.06
C PRO A 10 24.10 31.50 7.94
N SER A 11 23.82 32.08 6.78
CA SER A 11 23.42 31.29 5.60
C SER A 11 24.61 30.45 5.14
N VAL A 12 24.52 29.13 5.30
CA VAL A 12 25.49 28.19 4.72
C VAL A 12 25.08 27.94 3.28
N THR A 13 25.95 28.30 2.33
CA THR A 13 25.78 27.94 0.91
C THR A 13 26.58 26.68 0.62
N ILE A 14 25.89 25.60 0.24
CA ILE A 14 26.54 24.36 -0.18
C ILE A 14 27.21 24.61 -1.55
N PRO A 15 28.52 24.28 -1.71
CA PRO A 15 29.19 24.35 -3.01
C PRO A 15 28.43 23.60 -4.10
N SER A 16 28.33 24.18 -5.30
CA SER A 16 27.49 23.66 -6.39
C SER A 16 27.95 22.30 -6.90
N ASP A 17 29.24 22.01 -6.80
CA ASP A 17 29.85 20.72 -7.13
C ASP A 17 29.54 19.61 -6.11
N LEU A 18 29.05 19.98 -4.92
CA LEU A 18 28.56 19.04 -3.90
C LEU A 18 27.05 18.83 -3.94
N LEU A 19 26.31 19.56 -4.77
CA LEU A 19 24.86 19.41 -4.88
C LEU A 19 24.51 18.13 -5.65
N PRO A 20 23.45 17.40 -5.23
CA PRO A 20 22.93 16.30 -6.02
C PRO A 20 22.32 16.84 -7.32
N ARG A 21 22.31 16.02 -8.37
CA ARG A 21 21.63 16.35 -9.63
C ARG A 21 20.13 16.61 -9.44
N ASP A 22 19.53 16.03 -8.40
CA ASP A 22 18.14 16.19 -8.02
C ASP A 22 18.04 16.16 -6.48
N GLY A 23 17.44 17.20 -5.89
CA GLY A 23 17.36 17.36 -4.44
C GLY A 23 16.13 16.73 -3.78
N ARG A 24 15.32 15.98 -4.53
CA ARG A 24 14.07 15.37 -4.01
C ARG A 24 14.37 14.05 -3.27
N PHE A 25 14.56 14.15 -1.96
CA PHE A 25 14.77 13.01 -1.04
C PHE A 25 13.55 12.68 -0.17
N GLY A 26 12.35 13.15 -0.55
CA GLY A 26 11.11 12.89 0.19
C GLY A 26 10.70 11.42 0.14
N SER A 27 10.18 10.90 1.25
CA SER A 27 9.73 9.50 1.40
C SER A 27 8.30 9.23 0.89
N GLY A 28 7.73 10.14 0.09
CA GLY A 28 6.37 10.06 -0.46
C GLY A 28 5.60 11.39 -0.37
N PRO A 29 5.20 12.01 -1.50
CA PRO A 29 5.63 11.70 -2.87
C PRO A 29 7.15 11.77 -3.02
N SER A 30 7.69 10.89 -3.87
CA SER A 30 9.13 10.75 -4.12
C SER A 30 9.55 11.43 -5.43
N LYS A 31 10.82 11.25 -5.82
CA LYS A 31 11.35 11.73 -7.08
C LYS A 31 10.65 11.06 -8.27
N VAL A 32 9.78 11.79 -8.96
CA VAL A 32 9.28 11.44 -10.30
C VAL A 32 10.35 11.75 -11.37
N VAL A 33 10.65 10.78 -12.22
CA VAL A 33 11.60 10.91 -13.34
C VAL A 33 11.04 11.92 -14.37
N LYS A 34 11.87 12.84 -14.86
CA LYS A 34 11.40 13.98 -15.69
C LYS A 34 10.82 13.52 -17.03
N GLU A 35 11.37 12.44 -17.54
CA GLU A 35 10.95 11.77 -18.76
C GLU A 35 9.47 11.34 -18.66
N PHE A 36 9.01 10.81 -17.52
CA PHE A 36 7.60 10.43 -17.33
C PHE A 36 6.63 11.61 -17.47
N VAL A 37 7.02 12.80 -17.01
CA VAL A 37 6.21 14.01 -17.15
C VAL A 37 6.16 14.48 -18.60
N THR A 38 7.28 14.37 -19.30
CA THR A 38 7.39 14.73 -20.72
C THR A 38 6.58 13.76 -21.59
N ASP A 39 6.66 12.47 -21.30
CA ASP A 39 5.90 11.42 -21.97
C ASP A 39 4.40 11.62 -21.77
N LEU A 40 3.96 11.89 -20.53
CA LEU A 40 2.56 12.19 -20.23
C LEU A 40 2.06 13.41 -21.03
N ALA A 41 2.83 14.50 -21.06
CA ALA A 41 2.47 15.67 -21.87
C ALA A 41 2.39 15.33 -23.37
N GLY A 42 3.28 14.47 -23.86
CA GLY A 42 3.29 13.97 -25.23
C GLY A 42 2.03 13.19 -25.64
N THR A 43 1.24 12.67 -24.69
CA THR A 43 -0.02 11.96 -24.97
C THR A 43 -1.15 12.89 -25.42
N GLY A 44 -1.02 14.22 -25.22
CA GLY A 44 -2.05 15.19 -25.56
C GLY A 44 -3.39 14.88 -24.89
N SER A 45 -4.46 14.79 -25.69
CA SER A 45 -5.81 14.47 -25.22
C SER A 45 -6.18 12.98 -25.30
N ALA A 46 -5.20 12.10 -25.53
CA ALA A 46 -5.46 10.66 -25.68
C ALA A 46 -6.09 10.04 -24.42
N PHE A 47 -5.67 10.52 -23.23
CA PHE A 47 -6.11 9.98 -21.94
C PHE A 47 -6.84 11.02 -21.08
N LEU A 48 -6.22 12.19 -20.89
CA LEU A 48 -6.72 13.22 -19.99
C LEU A 48 -8.06 13.79 -20.47
N GLY A 49 -9.04 13.89 -19.57
CA GLY A 49 -10.39 14.37 -19.88
C GLY A 49 -11.27 13.39 -20.67
N THR A 50 -10.80 12.17 -20.89
CA THR A 50 -11.58 11.11 -21.57
C THR A 50 -12.21 10.14 -20.57
N SER A 51 -13.24 9.42 -21.01
CA SER A 51 -13.91 8.43 -20.15
C SER A 51 -13.00 7.23 -19.88
N HIS A 52 -12.87 6.85 -18.60
CA HIS A 52 -12.15 5.65 -18.15
C HIS A 52 -12.75 4.35 -18.71
N ARG A 53 -13.98 4.38 -19.26
CA ARG A 53 -14.61 3.23 -19.90
C ARG A 53 -14.17 3.01 -21.35
N ARG A 54 -13.41 3.94 -21.93
CA ARG A 54 -12.89 3.86 -23.31
C ARG A 54 -11.65 2.97 -23.37
N ASP A 55 -11.46 2.31 -24.50
CA ASP A 55 -10.38 1.34 -24.71
C ASP A 55 -8.99 1.93 -24.46
N ALA A 56 -8.78 3.21 -24.77
CA ALA A 56 -7.50 3.88 -24.53
C ALA A 56 -7.10 3.86 -23.04
N VAL A 57 -8.02 4.24 -22.14
CA VAL A 57 -7.74 4.24 -20.69
C VAL A 57 -7.73 2.82 -20.13
N LYS A 58 -8.65 1.95 -20.58
CA LYS A 58 -8.66 0.53 -20.20
C LYS A 58 -7.35 -0.17 -20.55
N SER A 59 -6.76 0.15 -21.70
CA SER A 59 -5.48 -0.42 -22.13
C SER A 59 -4.32 0.02 -21.23
N VAL A 60 -4.33 1.25 -20.72
CA VAL A 60 -3.34 1.72 -19.73
C VAL A 60 -3.51 0.98 -18.40
N VAL A 61 -4.73 0.80 -17.92
CA VAL A 61 -4.99 0.00 -16.72
C VAL A 61 -4.55 -1.45 -16.92
N GLY A 62 -4.86 -2.04 -18.08
CA GLY A 62 -4.42 -3.37 -18.46
C GLY A 62 -2.90 -3.52 -18.50
N SER A 63 -2.17 -2.51 -19.00
CA SER A 63 -0.70 -2.53 -19.04
C SER A 63 -0.07 -2.39 -17.65
N ILE A 64 -0.69 -1.63 -16.73
CA ILE A 64 -0.27 -1.58 -15.32
C ILE A 64 -0.41 -2.97 -14.70
N ARG A 65 -1.56 -3.63 -14.90
CA ARG A 65 -1.82 -4.97 -14.34
C ARG A 65 -0.86 -6.02 -14.89
N SER A 66 -0.72 -6.12 -16.22
CA SER A 66 0.19 -7.10 -16.82
C SER A 66 1.66 -6.80 -16.52
N GLY A 67 2.04 -5.51 -16.47
CA GLY A 67 3.38 -5.08 -16.10
C GLY A 67 3.75 -5.45 -14.66
N LEU A 68 2.84 -5.24 -13.71
CA LEU A 68 3.06 -5.65 -12.32
C LEU A 68 3.02 -7.16 -12.14
N ALA A 69 2.14 -7.86 -12.87
CA ALA A 69 2.09 -9.30 -12.86
C ALA A 69 3.41 -9.92 -13.32
N ALA A 70 3.98 -9.40 -14.41
CA ALA A 70 5.27 -9.82 -14.91
C ALA A 70 6.44 -9.38 -14.00
N PHE A 71 6.38 -8.16 -13.45
CA PHE A 71 7.44 -7.63 -12.58
C PHE A 71 7.61 -8.46 -11.29
N TYR A 72 6.50 -8.91 -10.70
CA TYR A 72 6.52 -9.73 -9.49
C TYR A 72 6.48 -11.24 -9.75
N ASP A 73 6.54 -11.67 -11.01
CA ASP A 73 6.44 -13.08 -11.42
C ASP A 73 5.23 -13.78 -10.75
N LEU A 74 4.05 -13.17 -10.89
CA LEU A 74 2.86 -13.62 -10.18
C LEU A 74 2.46 -15.05 -10.57
N PRO A 75 2.23 -15.95 -9.58
CA PRO A 75 1.70 -17.28 -9.85
C PRO A 75 0.30 -17.25 -10.47
N ASP A 76 -0.08 -18.36 -11.10
CA ASP A 76 -1.42 -18.54 -11.64
C ASP A 76 -2.51 -18.28 -10.58
N GLY A 77 -3.54 -17.53 -10.99
CA GLY A 77 -4.67 -17.17 -10.14
C GLY A 77 -4.47 -15.93 -9.26
N TYR A 78 -3.25 -15.37 -9.19
CA TYR A 78 -3.08 -14.04 -8.59
C TYR A 78 -3.65 -12.96 -9.50
N GLU A 79 -4.22 -11.92 -8.88
CA GLU A 79 -4.77 -10.77 -9.57
C GLU A 79 -4.08 -9.48 -9.10
N VAL A 80 -3.77 -8.60 -10.05
CA VAL A 80 -3.43 -7.21 -9.73
C VAL A 80 -4.72 -6.41 -9.67
N VAL A 81 -5.08 -6.00 -8.46
CA VAL A 81 -6.29 -5.23 -8.16
C VAL A 81 -5.90 -3.78 -7.85
N LEU A 82 -6.68 -2.82 -8.30
CA LEU A 82 -6.41 -1.41 -8.06
C LEU A 82 -7.67 -0.59 -7.82
N GLY A 83 -7.51 0.51 -7.10
CA GLY A 83 -8.58 1.46 -6.81
C GLY A 83 -8.03 2.82 -6.41
N VAL A 84 -8.94 3.74 -6.12
CA VAL A 84 -8.60 5.13 -5.76
C VAL A 84 -8.55 5.32 -4.24
N GLY A 85 -7.84 6.36 -3.80
CA GLY A 85 -7.74 6.79 -2.39
C GLY A 85 -6.39 6.48 -1.71
N GLY A 86 -5.50 5.75 -2.37
CA GLY A 86 -4.20 5.38 -1.80
C GLY A 86 -4.29 4.28 -0.74
N ALA A 87 -3.14 3.87 -0.19
CA ALA A 87 -3.04 2.78 0.79
C ALA A 87 -3.96 2.98 2.01
N THR A 88 -4.21 4.24 2.41
CA THR A 88 -5.16 4.55 3.47
C THR A 88 -6.59 4.12 3.13
N ALA A 89 -7.06 4.30 1.90
CA ALA A 89 -8.36 3.79 1.49
C ALA A 89 -8.35 2.25 1.38
N PHE A 90 -7.19 1.64 1.06
CA PHE A 90 -7.06 0.19 1.07
C PHE A 90 -7.17 -0.41 2.48
N TRP A 91 -6.69 0.28 3.53
CA TRP A 91 -6.89 -0.18 4.91
C TRP A 91 -8.37 -0.39 5.22
N ASP A 92 -9.23 0.58 4.90
CA ASP A 92 -10.67 0.45 5.12
C ASP A 92 -11.30 -0.57 4.17
N ALA A 93 -10.83 -0.67 2.92
CA ALA A 93 -11.28 -1.72 2.01
C ALA A 93 -10.94 -3.13 2.54
N ALA A 94 -9.77 -3.32 3.15
CA ALA A 94 -9.35 -4.57 3.78
C ALA A 94 -10.16 -4.89 5.05
N VAL A 95 -10.49 -3.88 5.87
CA VAL A 95 -11.40 -4.02 7.02
C VAL A 95 -12.73 -4.65 6.59
N PHE A 96 -13.33 -4.16 5.50
CA PHE A 96 -14.61 -4.69 5.04
C PHE A 96 -14.50 -5.96 4.20
N GLY A 97 -13.42 -6.10 3.43
CA GLY A 97 -13.33 -7.08 2.34
C GLY A 97 -12.28 -8.19 2.51
N LEU A 98 -11.47 -8.19 3.57
CA LEU A 98 -10.49 -9.26 3.83
C LEU A 98 -10.64 -9.87 5.22
N ILE A 99 -10.89 -9.07 6.27
CA ILE A 99 -10.98 -9.56 7.65
C ILE A 99 -12.38 -10.09 7.89
N GLU A 100 -12.50 -11.38 8.20
CA GLU A 100 -13.78 -12.04 8.46
C GLU A 100 -14.24 -11.83 9.90
N GLU A 101 -13.41 -12.08 10.90
CA GLU A 101 -13.77 -11.93 12.30
C GLU A 101 -12.72 -11.12 13.06
N ARG A 102 -11.44 -11.51 12.96
CA ARG A 102 -10.37 -10.98 13.81
C ARG A 102 -9.01 -11.02 13.12
N SER A 103 -8.20 -9.99 13.36
CA SER A 103 -6.84 -9.90 12.82
C SER A 103 -5.76 -9.78 13.90
N ALA A 104 -4.55 -10.20 13.56
CA ALA A 104 -3.32 -9.84 14.24
C ALA A 104 -2.58 -8.73 13.49
N HIS A 105 -1.98 -7.77 14.19
CA HIS A 105 -1.21 -6.68 13.62
C HIS A 105 0.18 -6.58 14.27
N PHE A 106 1.22 -6.59 13.44
CA PHE A 106 2.61 -6.42 13.86
C PHE A 106 3.03 -4.97 13.58
N VAL A 107 3.07 -4.15 14.62
CA VAL A 107 3.19 -2.70 14.58
C VAL A 107 4.60 -2.25 14.96
N CYS A 108 5.23 -1.45 14.10
CA CYS A 108 6.57 -0.89 14.31
C CYS A 108 6.68 0.61 13.98
N GLY A 109 5.54 1.30 13.79
CA GLY A 109 5.51 2.74 13.58
C GLY A 109 4.14 3.26 13.13
N GLU A 110 4.15 4.45 12.54
CA GLU A 110 2.95 5.24 12.23
C GLU A 110 1.97 4.51 11.29
N PHE A 111 2.45 3.91 10.21
CA PHE A 111 1.57 3.36 9.17
C PHE A 111 0.98 2.02 9.60
N SER A 112 1.79 1.14 10.17
CA SER A 112 1.33 -0.12 10.75
C SER A 112 0.34 0.10 11.90
N HIS A 113 0.59 1.07 12.78
CA HIS A 113 -0.34 1.44 13.85
C HIS A 113 -1.69 1.95 13.30
N LYS A 114 -1.66 2.79 12.25
CA LYS A 114 -2.88 3.32 11.63
C LYS A 114 -3.78 2.24 11.07
N PHE A 115 -3.23 1.22 10.41
CA PHE A 115 -4.06 0.11 9.94
C PHE A 115 -4.68 -0.68 11.10
N ALA A 116 -3.90 -0.97 12.14
CA ALA A 116 -4.44 -1.64 13.34
C ALA A 116 -5.54 -0.79 14.02
N ALA A 117 -5.40 0.53 14.02
CA ALA A 117 -6.42 1.45 14.52
C ALA A 117 -7.69 1.45 13.65
N SER A 118 -7.60 1.37 12.32
CA SER A 118 -8.78 1.21 11.45
C SER A 118 -9.56 -0.06 11.81
N VAL A 119 -8.87 -1.17 12.05
CA VAL A 119 -9.50 -2.44 12.45
C VAL A 119 -10.14 -2.34 13.83
N ARG A 120 -9.42 -1.83 14.84
CA ARG A 120 -9.95 -1.65 16.20
C ARG A 120 -11.24 -0.82 16.23
N ASN A 121 -11.35 0.18 15.36
CA ASN A 121 -12.52 1.05 15.29
C ASN A 121 -13.66 0.47 14.44
N ALA A 122 -13.48 -0.70 13.81
CA ALA A 122 -14.50 -1.33 12.99
C ALA A 122 -15.50 -2.10 13.87
N PRO A 123 -16.77 -1.65 13.98
CA PRO A 123 -17.73 -2.20 14.96
C PRO A 123 -18.24 -3.61 14.63
N HIS A 124 -17.85 -4.16 13.48
CA HIS A 124 -18.28 -5.47 12.99
C HIS A 124 -17.18 -6.53 13.07
N LEU A 125 -16.00 -6.16 13.57
CA LEU A 125 -14.86 -7.05 13.79
C LEU A 125 -14.60 -7.17 15.29
N ASP A 126 -13.97 -8.27 15.68
CA ASP A 126 -13.48 -8.47 17.03
C ASP A 126 -12.22 -7.62 17.29
N GLU A 127 -11.92 -7.35 18.56
CA GLU A 127 -10.73 -6.58 18.95
C GLU A 127 -9.45 -7.24 18.39
N PRO A 128 -8.65 -6.52 17.58
CA PRO A 128 -7.46 -7.07 16.98
C PRO A 128 -6.39 -7.39 18.03
N ILE A 129 -5.58 -8.39 17.76
CA ILE A 129 -4.37 -8.67 18.55
C ILE A 129 -3.24 -7.81 17.99
N ILE A 130 -2.56 -7.04 18.85
CA ILE A 130 -1.47 -6.14 18.42
C ILE A 130 -0.17 -6.54 19.11
N PHE A 131 0.87 -6.73 18.30
CA PHE A 131 2.26 -6.84 18.73
C PHE A 131 2.96 -5.54 18.39
N GLU A 132 3.45 -4.81 19.38
CA GLU A 132 4.11 -3.51 19.17
C GLU A 132 5.62 -3.60 19.48
N ALA A 133 6.43 -2.94 18.65
CA ALA A 133 7.84 -2.69 18.90
C ALA A 133 8.10 -1.17 18.99
N PRO A 134 9.12 -0.74 19.75
CA PRO A 134 9.50 0.67 19.79
C PRO A 134 9.99 1.16 18.42
N PRO A 135 9.89 2.48 18.12
CA PRO A 135 10.40 3.05 16.87
C PRO A 135 11.88 2.69 16.64
N GLY A 136 12.19 2.16 15.46
CA GLY A 136 13.53 1.68 15.11
C GLY A 136 13.73 0.17 15.27
N ASP A 137 12.71 -0.56 15.75
CA ASP A 137 12.68 -2.02 15.84
C ASP A 137 11.37 -2.58 15.24
N ALA A 138 11.26 -3.90 15.08
CA ALA A 138 10.07 -4.58 14.59
C ALA A 138 9.68 -5.79 15.47
N PRO A 139 8.38 -6.07 15.65
CA PRO A 139 7.95 -7.29 16.31
C PRO A 139 8.44 -8.53 15.55
N THR A 140 8.83 -9.57 16.28
CA THR A 140 9.08 -10.88 15.67
C THR A 140 7.74 -11.52 15.27
N PRO A 141 7.58 -11.97 14.01
CA PRO A 141 6.41 -12.73 13.59
C PRO A 141 6.23 -13.98 14.46
N VAL A 142 5.01 -14.20 14.99
CA VAL A 142 4.65 -15.39 15.77
C VAL A 142 3.30 -15.94 15.32
N PRO A 143 3.06 -17.26 15.38
CA PRO A 143 1.73 -17.82 15.16
C PRO A 143 0.72 -17.24 16.16
N VAL A 144 -0.49 -16.95 15.68
CA VAL A 144 -1.58 -16.40 16.50
C VAL A 144 -2.83 -17.22 16.26
N ASP A 145 -3.37 -17.80 17.32
CA ASP A 145 -4.63 -18.55 17.25
C ASP A 145 -5.83 -17.61 17.24
N GLY A 146 -6.90 -18.01 16.55
CA GLY A 146 -8.18 -17.28 16.54
C GLY A 146 -8.15 -15.96 15.77
N VAL A 147 -7.26 -15.84 14.77
CA VAL A 147 -7.28 -14.75 13.78
C VAL A 147 -7.38 -15.34 12.38
N ASP A 148 -8.09 -14.65 11.49
CA ASP A 148 -8.22 -15.03 10.09
C ASP A 148 -7.39 -14.14 9.14
N VAL A 149 -6.77 -13.08 9.69
CA VAL A 149 -5.81 -12.22 8.99
C VAL A 149 -4.60 -11.93 9.90
N ALA A 150 -3.40 -12.03 9.35
CA ALA A 150 -2.16 -11.52 9.96
C ALA A 150 -1.62 -10.37 9.11
N SER A 151 -1.52 -9.18 9.71
CA SER A 151 -1.10 -7.97 9.02
C SER A 151 0.30 -7.51 9.42
N PHE A 152 1.11 -7.25 8.40
CA PHE A 152 2.48 -6.76 8.52
C PHE A 152 2.70 -5.50 7.68
N ILE A 153 3.84 -4.85 7.90
CA ILE A 153 4.36 -3.79 7.02
C ILE A 153 5.74 -4.21 6.54
N HIS A 154 5.99 -4.19 5.23
CA HIS A 154 7.29 -4.58 4.69
C HIS A 154 8.34 -3.51 5.00
N ASN A 155 7.97 -2.23 4.88
CA ASN A 155 8.85 -1.12 5.27
C ASN A 155 8.05 0.01 5.93
N GLU A 156 8.36 0.27 7.20
CA GLU A 156 7.73 1.30 8.01
C GLU A 156 8.40 2.65 7.72
N THR A 157 7.76 3.39 6.81
CA THR A 157 8.30 4.66 6.28
C THR A 157 8.62 5.67 7.37
N SER A 158 7.90 5.65 8.50
CA SER A 158 8.09 6.63 9.59
C SER A 158 9.34 6.37 10.43
N THR A 159 9.80 5.12 10.52
CA THR A 159 10.93 4.71 11.37
C THR A 159 12.12 4.22 10.57
N GLY A 160 11.95 3.95 9.28
CA GLY A 160 12.99 3.39 8.41
C GLY A 160 13.25 1.90 8.65
N VAL A 161 12.36 1.21 9.35
CA VAL A 161 12.47 -0.22 9.65
C VAL A 161 11.89 -1.05 8.50
N THR A 162 12.70 -1.95 7.96
CA THR A 162 12.22 -3.04 7.08
C THR A 162 11.92 -4.25 7.97
N ALA A 163 10.65 -4.61 8.11
CA ALA A 163 10.23 -5.69 9.00
C ALA A 163 10.08 -7.01 8.24
N SER A 164 10.41 -8.12 8.91
CA SER A 164 10.13 -9.46 8.43
C SER A 164 8.63 -9.77 8.53
N PHE A 165 8.12 -10.55 7.59
CA PHE A 165 6.80 -11.14 7.64
C PHE A 165 6.88 -12.60 7.18
N GLU A 166 5.99 -13.44 7.69
CA GLU A 166 5.99 -14.88 7.42
C GLU A 166 4.56 -15.43 7.48
N ARG A 167 4.29 -16.45 6.67
CA ARG A 167 3.06 -17.25 6.76
C ARG A 167 3.20 -18.25 7.91
N LEU A 168 2.53 -17.96 9.03
CA LEU A 168 2.69 -18.70 10.29
C LEU A 168 1.47 -19.53 10.70
N SER A 169 0.34 -19.37 9.99
CA SER A 169 -0.89 -20.11 10.19
C SER A 169 -1.73 -20.10 8.90
N ASP A 170 -2.96 -20.59 8.98
CA ASP A 170 -3.94 -20.53 7.88
C ASP A 170 -4.56 -19.13 7.69
N ALA A 171 -4.21 -18.16 8.53
CA ALA A 171 -4.66 -16.78 8.38
C ALA A 171 -4.12 -16.16 7.07
N LEU A 172 -4.91 -15.27 6.45
CA LEU A 172 -4.43 -14.53 5.29
C LEU A 172 -3.30 -13.57 5.69
N VAL A 173 -2.21 -13.57 4.93
CA VAL A 173 -1.08 -12.67 5.16
C VAL A 173 -1.27 -11.38 4.36
N VAL A 174 -1.49 -10.25 5.05
CA VAL A 174 -1.77 -8.95 4.43
C VAL A 174 -0.63 -7.97 4.74
N VAL A 175 0.09 -7.52 3.72
CA VAL A 175 1.33 -6.76 3.88
C VAL A 175 1.24 -5.38 3.25
N ASP A 176 1.51 -4.35 4.06
CA ASP A 176 1.73 -2.98 3.56
C ASP A 176 3.10 -2.90 2.89
N GLY A 177 3.09 -2.92 1.57
CA GLY A 177 4.24 -2.74 0.70
C GLY A 177 4.46 -1.30 0.26
N THR A 178 3.74 -0.30 0.78
CA THR A 178 3.67 1.04 0.18
C THR A 178 5.05 1.65 -0.08
N SER A 179 6.00 1.50 0.84
CA SER A 179 7.37 2.03 0.69
C SER A 179 8.42 0.99 0.27
N ALA A 180 8.03 -0.27 0.08
CA ALA A 180 8.91 -1.37 -0.28
C ALA A 180 8.67 -1.89 -1.72
N ALA A 181 7.43 -1.80 -2.22
CA ALA A 181 7.02 -2.27 -3.53
C ALA A 181 7.87 -1.67 -4.66
N GLY A 182 8.53 -2.52 -5.44
CA GLY A 182 9.44 -2.13 -6.51
C GLY A 182 10.88 -1.86 -6.08
N ALA A 183 11.21 -1.96 -4.78
CA ALA A 183 12.55 -1.69 -4.26
C ALA A 183 13.11 -2.79 -3.35
N ILE A 184 12.29 -3.45 -2.54
CA ILE A 184 12.71 -4.49 -1.59
C ILE A 184 12.12 -5.83 -2.06
N PRO A 185 12.95 -6.86 -2.31
CA PRO A 185 12.48 -8.15 -2.78
C PRO A 185 11.71 -8.89 -1.69
N PHE A 186 10.72 -9.68 -2.10
CA PHE A 186 10.00 -10.62 -1.25
C PHE A 186 9.49 -11.79 -2.09
N ASP A 187 9.12 -12.88 -1.42
CA ASP A 187 8.44 -14.00 -2.05
C ASP A 187 6.94 -13.73 -2.12
N VAL A 188 6.39 -13.57 -3.32
CA VAL A 188 4.96 -13.28 -3.50
C VAL A 188 4.06 -14.43 -3.04
N THR A 189 4.55 -15.67 -2.99
CA THR A 189 3.75 -16.81 -2.51
C THR A 189 3.57 -16.80 -0.99
N SER A 190 4.35 -15.99 -0.28
CA SER A 190 4.25 -15.84 1.18
C SER A 190 3.15 -14.88 1.63
N VAL A 191 2.45 -14.21 0.70
CA VAL A 191 1.45 -13.16 0.99
C VAL A 191 0.14 -13.40 0.25
N ASP A 192 -0.97 -13.01 0.86
CA ASP A 192 -2.30 -13.11 0.26
C ASP A 192 -2.81 -11.78 -0.29
N ALA A 193 -2.41 -10.66 0.33
CA ALA A 193 -2.61 -9.33 -0.21
C ALA A 193 -1.39 -8.45 0.06
N TYR A 194 -0.63 -8.13 -0.98
CA TYR A 194 0.50 -7.19 -0.91
C TYR A 194 0.09 -5.87 -1.55
N TYR A 195 -0.20 -4.86 -0.72
CA TYR A 195 -0.78 -3.60 -1.18
C TYR A 195 0.20 -2.43 -1.08
N PHE A 196 0.08 -1.47 -1.99
CA PHE A 196 0.95 -0.30 -2.04
C PHE A 196 0.30 0.86 -2.80
N SER A 197 0.97 2.01 -2.76
CA SER A 197 0.66 3.16 -3.61
C SER A 197 1.92 3.61 -4.36
N PRO A 198 1.81 4.18 -5.57
CA PRO A 198 2.94 4.26 -6.48
C PRO A 198 3.83 5.50 -6.26
N GLN A 199 3.52 6.36 -5.29
CA GLN A 199 4.27 7.59 -4.98
C GLN A 199 5.55 7.43 -4.15
N LYS A 200 6.06 6.21 -4.04
CA LYS A 200 7.32 5.91 -3.34
C LYS A 200 8.35 5.36 -4.33
N ALA A 201 8.73 4.10 -4.23
CA ALA A 201 9.78 3.53 -5.10
C ALA A 201 9.40 3.51 -6.59
N LEU A 202 8.10 3.42 -6.91
CA LEU A 202 7.60 3.42 -8.30
C LEU A 202 7.60 4.80 -8.97
N GLY A 203 7.93 5.88 -8.24
CA GLY A 203 8.17 7.20 -8.83
C GLY A 203 6.97 7.82 -9.55
N SER A 204 5.76 7.55 -9.08
CA SER A 204 4.50 8.12 -9.60
C SER A 204 3.83 9.03 -8.56
N GLU A 205 2.53 9.29 -8.72
CA GLU A 205 1.72 10.12 -7.82
C GLU A 205 0.83 9.32 -6.88
N GLY A 206 0.40 9.98 -5.79
CA GLY A 206 -0.49 9.38 -4.81
C GLY A 206 -1.93 9.26 -5.30
N GLY A 207 -2.80 8.67 -4.47
CA GLY A 207 -4.24 8.59 -4.73
C GLY A 207 -4.71 7.32 -5.44
N LEU A 208 -3.80 6.40 -5.77
CA LEU A 208 -4.12 5.02 -6.15
C LEU A 208 -3.59 4.04 -5.11
N TRP A 209 -4.36 3.00 -4.83
CA TRP A 209 -3.84 1.77 -4.23
C TRP A 209 -3.80 0.68 -5.29
N LEU A 210 -2.81 -0.19 -5.18
CA LEU A 210 -2.66 -1.42 -5.95
C LEU A 210 -2.43 -2.55 -4.96
N ALA A 211 -2.92 -3.74 -5.27
CA ALA A 211 -2.73 -4.93 -4.47
C ALA A 211 -2.48 -6.14 -5.36
N LEU A 212 -1.47 -6.95 -5.00
CA LEU A 212 -1.28 -8.29 -5.53
C LEU A 212 -2.09 -9.23 -4.64
N VAL A 213 -3.12 -9.86 -5.19
CA VAL A 213 -4.13 -10.58 -4.42
C VAL A 213 -4.10 -12.06 -4.82
N SER A 214 -3.88 -12.94 -3.85
CA SER A 214 -3.82 -14.39 -4.04
C SER A 214 -5.21 -15.00 -4.28
N PRO A 215 -5.30 -16.23 -4.83
CA PRO A 215 -6.57 -16.96 -4.93
C PRO A 215 -7.34 -17.03 -3.61
N ALA A 216 -6.65 -17.28 -2.49
CA ALA A 216 -7.29 -17.37 -1.17
C ALA A 216 -7.90 -16.04 -0.72
N ALA A 217 -7.21 -14.93 -0.96
CA ALA A 217 -7.77 -13.61 -0.69
C ALA A 217 -8.92 -13.25 -1.63
N LEU A 218 -8.89 -13.66 -2.91
CA LEU A 218 -9.99 -13.47 -3.85
C LEU A 218 -11.25 -14.23 -3.41
N ASP A 219 -11.09 -15.48 -2.97
CA ASP A 219 -12.20 -16.29 -2.44
C ASP A 219 -12.80 -15.66 -1.16
N ARG A 220 -11.94 -15.11 -0.29
CA ARG A 220 -12.37 -14.35 0.91
C ARG A 220 -13.16 -13.10 0.53
N VAL A 221 -12.67 -12.30 -0.43
CA VAL A 221 -13.36 -11.11 -0.95
C VAL A 221 -14.74 -11.49 -1.47
N GLU A 222 -14.83 -12.58 -2.24
CA GLU A 222 -16.11 -13.02 -2.80
C GLU A 222 -17.07 -13.54 -1.72
N SER A 223 -16.57 -14.30 -0.74
CA SER A 223 -17.34 -14.79 0.39
C SER A 223 -17.96 -13.63 1.20
N LEU A 224 -17.14 -12.64 1.55
CA LEU A 224 -17.60 -11.48 2.32
C LEU A 224 -18.58 -10.61 1.53
N ALA A 225 -18.39 -10.46 0.22
CA ALA A 225 -19.31 -9.72 -0.64
C ALA A 225 -20.70 -10.38 -0.77
N ARG A 226 -20.78 -11.71 -0.61
CA ARG A 226 -22.05 -12.47 -0.60
C ARG A 226 -22.69 -12.55 0.79
N SER A 227 -22.00 -12.11 1.84
CA SER A 227 -22.49 -12.15 3.23
C SER A 227 -23.54 -11.06 3.49
N SER A 228 -24.11 -11.06 4.70
CA SER A 228 -24.99 -9.98 5.17
C SER A 228 -24.24 -8.72 5.63
N ARG A 229 -22.90 -8.71 5.57
CA ARG A 229 -22.07 -7.57 5.95
C ARG A 229 -22.35 -6.39 5.04
N TRP A 230 -22.61 -5.22 5.62
CA TRP A 230 -22.64 -3.99 4.86
C TRP A 230 -21.22 -3.60 4.44
N ILE A 231 -21.00 -3.46 3.14
CA ILE A 231 -19.74 -2.98 2.56
C ILE A 231 -20.07 -1.70 1.78
N PRO A 232 -19.49 -0.54 2.16
CA PRO A 232 -19.63 0.67 1.37
C PRO A 232 -19.19 0.43 -0.08
N PRO A 233 -20.01 0.72 -1.10
CA PRO A 233 -19.68 0.37 -2.49
C PRO A 233 -18.34 0.91 -2.98
N PHE A 234 -17.90 2.07 -2.47
CA PHE A 234 -16.60 2.66 -2.79
C PHE A 234 -15.42 1.86 -2.24
N LEU A 235 -15.61 1.14 -1.13
CA LEU A 235 -14.60 0.30 -0.48
C LEU A 235 -14.74 -1.18 -0.85
N SER A 236 -15.63 -1.52 -1.79
CA SER A 236 -15.88 -2.90 -2.20
C SER A 236 -14.69 -3.47 -2.97
N LEU A 237 -13.92 -4.35 -2.33
CA LEU A 237 -12.87 -5.10 -3.00
C LEU A 237 -13.41 -6.00 -4.11
N ALA A 238 -14.61 -6.58 -3.96
CA ALA A 238 -15.23 -7.37 -5.02
C ALA A 238 -15.46 -6.53 -6.29
N THR A 239 -15.94 -5.30 -6.13
CA THR A 239 -16.09 -4.37 -7.27
C THR A 239 -14.74 -3.98 -7.88
N ALA A 240 -13.68 -3.84 -7.06
CA ALA A 240 -12.34 -3.59 -7.58
C ALA A 240 -11.78 -4.80 -8.35
N VAL A 241 -12.01 -6.03 -7.86
CA VAL A 241 -11.65 -7.29 -8.54
C VAL A 241 -12.39 -7.42 -9.87
N ASP A 242 -13.70 -7.19 -9.89
CA ASP A 242 -14.50 -7.25 -11.13
C ASP A 242 -14.04 -6.25 -12.19
N ASN A 243 -13.65 -5.04 -11.78
CA ASN A 243 -13.09 -4.03 -12.69
C ASN A 243 -11.64 -4.33 -13.10
N SER A 244 -10.98 -5.23 -12.36
CA SER A 244 -9.65 -5.70 -12.71
C SER A 244 -9.75 -6.82 -13.73
N ARG A 245 -10.78 -7.68 -13.73
CA ARG A 245 -10.91 -8.77 -14.72
C ARG A 245 -11.30 -8.32 -16.14
#